data_AF-A0AA35T932-F1
#
_entry.id   AF-A0AA35T932-F1
#
_cell.length_a   1.000
_cell.length_b   1.000
_cell.length_c   1.000
_cell.angle_alpha   90.00
_cell.angle_beta   90.00
_cell.angle_gamma   90.00
#
_symmetry.space_group_name_H-M   'P 1'
#
loop_
_entity.id
_entity.type
_entity.pdbx_description
1 polymer ?
#
loop_
_entity_poly.entity_id
_entity_poly.type
_entity_poly.pdbx_seq_one_letter_code
_entity_poly.pdbx_strand_id
1 'polypeptide(L)'
;MALPITTFSIVEVGKPNVGENRPSRVKADISIELTVNDTVKREWEGLRKHDVCFVLTVRAKMGLQQRFDWSKSFVSQSGVEYVRGCEVEGMLDDNGRVIEEGPDPKPVLSGNSRTFRVWMDTNQYQRDMARVVKGEEDVYETFNVLVKRKPKENNFKAVLETIRALMNAECVVPDWLHDTFLGYGDPSAASYTRYILHMCWTRRF
;
A
#
# COMPACT_ATOMS: atom_id res chain seq x y z
N MET A 1 13.26 -10.72 -3.21
CA MET A 1 12.06 -9.88 -2.98
C MET A 1 11.89 -9.43 -1.53
N ALA A 2 12.72 -9.89 -0.58
CA ALA A 2 12.74 -9.40 0.79
C ALA A 2 14.17 -9.00 1.18
N LEU A 3 14.32 -8.02 2.06
CA LEU A 3 15.60 -7.59 2.63
C LEU A 3 15.44 -7.28 4.13
N PRO A 4 16.50 -7.46 4.93
CA PRO A 4 16.49 -7.03 6.32
C PRO A 4 16.45 -5.51 6.39
N ILE A 5 15.69 -5.00 7.37
CA ILE A 5 15.62 -3.58 7.69
C ILE A 5 16.78 -3.25 8.62
N THR A 6 17.56 -2.23 8.27
CA THR A 6 18.63 -1.70 9.13
C THR A 6 18.05 -0.77 10.18
N THR A 7 17.16 0.15 9.76
CA THR A 7 16.45 1.07 10.65
C THR A 7 15.04 1.32 10.13
N PHE A 8 14.11 1.48 11.06
CA PHE A 8 12.74 1.92 10.79
C PHE A 8 12.40 3.03 11.78
N SER A 9 11.84 4.12 11.28
CA SER A 9 11.41 5.23 12.16
C SER A 9 10.19 5.94 11.60
N ILE A 10 9.24 6.29 12.47
CA ILE A 10 8.12 7.16 12.10
C ILE A 10 8.62 8.61 12.14
N VAL A 11 8.47 9.33 11.03
CA VAL A 11 9.01 10.69 10.86
C VAL A 11 7.93 11.75 11.05
N GLU A 12 6.73 11.48 10.55
CA GLU A 12 5.64 12.45 10.59
C GLU A 12 4.32 11.75 10.94
N VAL A 13 3.62 12.31 11.93
CA VAL A 13 2.22 11.98 12.23
C VAL A 13 1.41 13.26 12.10
N GLY A 14 0.59 13.33 11.05
CA GLY A 14 -0.27 14.47 10.79
C GLY A 14 -1.45 14.52 11.75
N LYS A 15 -1.83 15.73 12.17
CA LYS A 15 -3.02 15.95 13.00
C LYS A 15 -4.27 15.41 12.29
N PRO A 16 -5.23 14.78 13.01
CA PRO A 16 -6.49 14.34 12.44
C PRO A 16 -7.25 15.48 11.76
N ASN A 17 -7.97 15.17 10.69
CA ASN A 17 -8.91 16.12 10.10
C ASN A 17 -10.12 16.30 11.02
N VAL A 18 -10.84 17.41 10.85
CA VAL A 18 -12.05 17.68 11.62
C VAL A 18 -13.07 16.57 11.39
N GLY A 19 -13.53 15.93 12.48
CA GLY A 19 -14.49 14.83 12.44
C GLY A 19 -13.88 13.43 12.24
N GLU A 20 -12.57 13.32 12.01
CA GLU A 20 -11.89 12.03 11.93
C GLU A 20 -11.12 11.71 13.23
N ASN A 21 -11.14 10.44 13.65
CA ASN A 21 -10.41 9.96 14.82
C ASN A 21 -9.04 9.36 14.48
N ARG A 22 -8.64 9.39 13.21
CA ARG A 22 -7.36 8.87 12.69
C ARG A 22 -6.46 10.03 12.30
N PRO A 23 -5.13 9.90 12.36
CA PRO A 23 -4.23 10.92 11.83
C PRO A 23 -4.49 11.15 10.34
N SER A 24 -4.29 12.39 9.88
CA SER A 24 -4.47 12.72 8.45
C SER A 24 -3.44 12.02 7.58
N ARG A 25 -2.22 11.83 8.09
CA ARG A 25 -1.14 11.13 7.40
C ARG A 25 -0.13 10.53 8.38
N VAL A 26 0.55 9.46 7.97
CA VAL A 26 1.66 8.86 8.73
C VAL A 26 2.78 8.52 7.76
N LYS A 27 3.97 9.07 8.00
CA LYS A 27 5.18 8.81 7.22
C LYS A 27 6.22 8.10 8.05
N ALA A 28 6.93 7.16 7.43
CA ALA A 28 8.05 6.46 8.03
C ALA A 28 9.23 6.40 7.07
N ASP A 29 10.45 6.40 7.61
CA ASP A 29 11.68 6.18 6.88
C ASP A 29 12.19 4.77 7.18
N ILE A 30 12.50 4.03 6.11
CA ILE A 30 12.99 2.65 6.16
C ILE A 30 14.36 2.61 5.49
N SER A 31 15.40 2.29 6.25
CA SER A 31 16.75 2.10 5.69
C SER A 31 17.09 0.62 5.52
N ILE A 32 17.67 0.29 4.38
CA ILE A 32 18.14 -1.05 4.04
C ILE A 32 19.57 -0.99 3.51
N GLU A 33 20.33 -2.05 3.74
CA GLU A 33 21.68 -2.21 3.19
C GLU A 33 21.64 -3.12 1.95
N LEU A 34 22.04 -2.59 0.79
CA LEU A 34 22.05 -3.32 -0.49
C LEU A 34 23.39 -4.02 -0.75
N THR A 35 23.82 -4.86 0.18
CA THR A 35 24.97 -5.77 -0.01
C THR A 35 24.56 -7.01 -0.82
N VAL A 36 24.03 -6.77 -2.03
CA VAL A 36 23.46 -7.78 -2.93
C VAL A 36 23.96 -7.56 -4.35
N ASN A 37 23.74 -8.54 -5.22
CA ASN A 37 24.10 -8.45 -6.64
C ASN A 37 23.51 -7.20 -7.31
N ASP A 38 24.25 -6.62 -8.25
CA ASP A 38 23.87 -5.39 -8.96
C ASP A 38 22.49 -5.44 -9.63
N THR A 39 22.07 -6.62 -10.08
CA THR A 39 20.73 -6.83 -10.65
C THR A 39 19.66 -6.58 -9.59
N VAL A 40 19.83 -7.15 -8.40
CA VAL A 40 18.88 -7.00 -7.29
C VAL A 40 18.94 -5.56 -6.76
N LYS A 41 20.14 -4.97 -6.67
CA LYS A 41 20.34 -3.56 -6.29
C LYS A 41 19.51 -2.64 -7.21
N ARG A 42 19.66 -2.78 -8.53
CA ARG A 42 18.89 -2.02 -9.53
C ARG A 42 17.38 -2.22 -9.41
N GLU A 43 16.92 -3.43 -9.08
CA GLU A 43 15.48 -3.65 -8.86
C GLU A 43 14.93 -2.99 -7.58
N TRP A 44 15.76 -2.77 -6.56
CA TRP A 44 15.34 -2.05 -5.34
C TRP A 44 15.42 -0.54 -5.52
N GLU A 45 16.46 -0.05 -6.20
CA GLU A 45 16.56 1.35 -6.63
C GLU A 45 15.51 1.72 -7.69
N GLY A 46 14.92 0.71 -8.33
CA GLY A 46 13.81 0.85 -9.27
C GLY A 46 12.42 0.98 -8.63
N LEU A 47 12.31 0.94 -7.30
CA LEU A 47 11.04 1.21 -6.61
C LEU A 47 10.57 2.64 -6.92
N ARG A 48 9.29 2.76 -7.28
CA ARG A 48 8.67 4.02 -7.69
C ARG A 48 7.69 4.51 -6.65
N LYS A 49 7.29 5.76 -6.80
CA LYS A 49 6.17 6.31 -6.06
C LYS A 49 4.93 5.44 -6.27
N HIS A 50 4.16 5.23 -5.20
CA HIS A 50 2.95 4.40 -5.16
C HIS A 50 3.18 2.88 -5.17
N ASP A 51 4.43 2.40 -5.23
CA ASP A 51 4.70 0.97 -5.06
C ASP A 51 4.37 0.54 -3.63
N VAL A 52 3.61 -0.55 -3.51
CA VAL A 52 3.22 -1.10 -2.19
C VAL A 52 4.28 -2.08 -1.70
N CYS A 53 4.78 -1.86 -0.50
CA CYS A 53 5.68 -2.77 0.20
C CYS A 53 5.04 -3.28 1.50
N PHE A 54 5.61 -4.33 2.07
CA PHE A 54 5.20 -4.88 3.34
C PHE A 54 6.37 -4.84 4.31
N VAL A 55 6.11 -4.37 5.53
CA VAL A 55 7.06 -4.43 6.65
C VAL A 55 6.60 -5.51 7.61
N LEU A 56 7.53 -6.33 8.05
CA LEU A 56 7.27 -7.49 8.89
C LEU A 56 8.17 -7.50 10.12
N THR A 57 7.61 -8.08 11.18
CA THR A 57 8.32 -8.44 12.39
C THR A 57 8.41 -9.96 12.45
N VAL A 58 9.64 -10.47 12.40
CA VAL A 58 9.92 -11.90 12.48
C VAL A 58 10.72 -12.18 13.74
N ARG A 59 10.15 -12.96 14.66
CA ARG A 59 10.84 -13.48 15.85
C ARG A 59 11.01 -14.99 15.69
N ALA A 60 12.19 -15.40 15.23
CA ALA A 60 12.47 -16.79 14.89
C ALA A 60 12.24 -17.72 16.09
N LYS A 61 11.35 -18.70 15.93
CA LYS A 61 11.04 -19.70 16.97
C LYS A 61 11.76 -21.03 16.74
N MET A 62 12.27 -21.24 15.52
CA MET A 62 13.01 -22.42 15.12
C MET A 62 14.51 -22.24 15.34
N GLY A 63 15.20 -23.30 15.76
CA GLY A 63 16.65 -23.31 15.86
C GLY A 63 17.31 -23.26 14.48
N LEU A 64 18.55 -22.74 14.42
CA LEU A 64 19.34 -22.51 13.20
C LEU A 64 19.45 -23.73 12.25
N GLN A 65 19.32 -24.96 12.76
CA GLN A 65 19.46 -26.19 11.98
C GLN A 65 18.13 -26.84 11.57
N GLN A 66 17.00 -26.30 11.99
CA GLN A 66 15.70 -26.87 11.70
C GLN A 66 15.22 -26.42 10.32
N ARG A 67 14.86 -27.38 9.46
CA ARG A 67 14.35 -27.10 8.10
C ARG A 67 12.86 -26.78 8.14
N PHE A 68 12.43 -25.90 7.24
CA PHE A 68 11.02 -25.63 7.01
C PHE A 68 10.32 -26.89 6.47
N ASP A 69 9.21 -27.23 7.11
CA ASP A 69 8.29 -28.27 6.71
C ASP A 69 7.09 -27.63 6.01
N TRP A 70 7.02 -27.79 4.68
CA TRP A 70 5.96 -27.21 3.85
C TRP A 70 4.58 -27.81 4.12
N SER A 71 4.49 -28.92 4.87
CA SER A 71 3.20 -29.52 5.26
C SER A 71 2.56 -28.82 6.46
N LYS A 72 3.33 -28.08 7.25
CA LYS A 72 2.87 -27.39 8.47
C LYS A 72 2.55 -25.92 8.18
N SER A 73 1.80 -25.30 9.08
CA SER A 73 1.49 -23.87 9.01
C SER A 73 2.77 -23.04 8.93
N PHE A 74 2.80 -22.07 8.02
CA PHE A 74 3.92 -21.17 7.85
C PHE A 74 4.13 -20.29 9.09
N VAL A 75 3.05 -19.82 9.71
CA VAL A 75 3.11 -18.87 10.84
C VAL A 75 3.77 -19.50 12.07
N SER A 76 3.48 -20.76 12.36
CA SER A 76 4.06 -21.46 13.52
C SER A 76 5.57 -21.71 13.36
N GLN A 77 6.06 -21.81 12.13
CA GLN A 77 7.46 -22.09 11.82
C GLN A 77 8.29 -20.81 11.62
N SER A 78 7.75 -19.87 10.84
CA SER A 78 8.45 -18.64 10.47
C SER A 78 8.64 -17.67 11.63
N GLY A 79 7.71 -17.67 12.59
CA GLY A 79 7.72 -16.70 13.69
C GLY A 79 7.38 -15.28 13.23
N VAL A 80 6.64 -15.13 12.12
CA VAL A 80 6.07 -13.83 11.72
C VAL A 80 5.00 -13.45 12.73
N GLU A 81 5.17 -12.31 13.40
CA GLU A 81 4.24 -11.80 14.40
C GLU A 81 3.39 -10.66 13.87
N TYR A 82 4.03 -9.71 13.16
CA TYR A 82 3.35 -8.56 12.59
C TYR A 82 3.65 -8.42 11.11
N VAL A 83 2.63 -7.99 10.37
CA VAL A 83 2.70 -7.58 8.97
C VAL A 83 1.95 -6.27 8.84
N ARG A 84 2.58 -5.26 8.26
CA ARG A 84 1.93 -4.00 7.88
C ARG A 84 2.26 -3.66 6.44
N GLY A 85 1.31 -3.02 5.77
CA GLY A 85 1.51 -2.48 4.43
C GLY A 85 2.00 -1.04 4.50
N CYS A 86 2.86 -0.67 3.56
CA CYS A 86 3.29 0.69 3.33
C CYS A 86 3.33 1.00 1.83
N GLU A 87 3.23 2.28 1.48
CA GLU A 87 3.33 2.74 0.10
C GLU A 87 4.55 3.64 -0.03
N VAL A 88 5.38 3.41 -1.05
CA VAL A 88 6.58 4.21 -1.28
C VAL A 88 6.20 5.64 -1.71
N GLU A 89 6.66 6.63 -0.95
CA GLU A 89 6.65 8.04 -1.37
C GLU A 89 7.83 8.30 -2.32
N GLY A 90 9.01 7.80 -1.94
CA GLY A 90 10.22 7.86 -2.76
C GLY A 90 11.47 7.48 -1.98
N MET A 91 12.61 7.45 -2.66
CA MET A 91 13.92 7.23 -2.05
C MET A 91 14.49 8.56 -1.55
N LEU A 92 15.20 8.56 -0.43
CA LEU A 92 15.85 9.75 0.11
C LEU A 92 17.25 9.95 -0.50
N ASP A 93 17.62 11.21 -0.68
CA ASP A 93 19.00 11.62 -0.96
C ASP A 93 19.84 11.71 0.33
N ASP A 94 21.12 12.02 0.17
CA ASP A 94 22.04 12.21 1.29
C ASP A 94 21.66 13.40 2.20
N ASN A 95 20.76 14.28 1.75
CA ASN A 95 20.24 15.42 2.50
C ASN A 95 18.87 15.15 3.16
N GLY A 96 18.34 13.92 3.09
CA GLY A 96 17.05 13.54 3.65
C GLY A 96 15.83 14.07 2.88
N ARG A 97 16.03 14.55 1.64
CA ARG A 97 14.96 14.97 0.73
C ARG A 97 14.53 13.78 -0.12
N VAL A 98 13.23 13.71 -0.41
CA VAL A 98 12.71 12.69 -1.32
C VAL A 98 13.18 13.03 -2.73
N ILE A 99 13.86 12.09 -3.38
CA ILE A 99 14.28 12.19 -4.77
C ILE A 99 13.01 12.14 -5.61
N GLU A 100 12.62 13.28 -6.17
CA GLU A 100 11.50 13.34 -7.10
C GLU A 100 11.85 12.63 -8.42
N GLU A 101 10.84 12.03 -9.05
CA GLU A 101 10.97 11.42 -10.38
C GLU A 101 11.18 12.53 -11.43
N GLY A 102 12.42 13.00 -11.54
CA GLY A 102 12.86 13.93 -12.58
C GLY A 102 13.28 13.23 -13.88
N PRO A 103 13.54 14.00 -14.96
CA PRO A 103 14.13 13.45 -16.19
C PRO A 103 15.51 12.85 -15.89
N ASP A 104 15.83 11.74 -16.56
CA ASP A 104 17.11 11.04 -16.42
C ASP A 104 18.31 12.00 -16.60
N PRO A 105 19.41 11.83 -15.83
CA PRO A 105 19.73 10.70 -14.97
C PRO A 105 19.36 10.89 -13.49
N LYS A 106 18.87 9.83 -12.86
CA LYS A 106 18.74 9.73 -11.39
C LYS A 106 20.09 10.00 -10.72
N PRO A 107 20.10 10.68 -9.56
CA PRO A 107 21.35 10.91 -8.82
C PRO A 107 21.99 9.57 -8.43
N VAL A 108 23.29 9.45 -8.66
CA VAL A 108 24.06 8.28 -8.24
C VAL A 108 24.31 8.40 -6.74
N LEU A 109 23.55 7.65 -5.96
CA LEU A 109 23.74 7.61 -4.51
C LEU A 109 25.01 6.85 -4.15
N SER A 110 25.83 7.49 -3.30
CA SER A 110 27.05 6.89 -2.77
C SER A 110 26.71 5.77 -1.78
N GLY A 111 27.60 4.78 -1.67
CA GLY A 111 27.41 3.65 -0.75
C GLY A 111 26.34 2.62 -1.16
N ASN A 112 26.07 1.68 -0.24
CA ASN A 112 25.11 0.59 -0.40
C ASN A 112 23.85 0.76 0.47
N SER A 113 23.85 1.73 1.39
CA SER A 113 22.67 2.05 2.18
C SER A 113 21.66 2.84 1.35
N ARG A 114 20.38 2.49 1.45
CA ARG A 114 19.27 3.21 0.82
C ARG A 114 18.17 3.42 1.85
N THR A 115 17.64 4.64 1.89
CA THR A 115 16.50 4.98 2.76
C THR A 115 15.31 5.31 1.89
N PHE A 116 14.16 4.71 2.20
CA PHE A 116 12.89 4.95 1.52
C PHE A 116 11.93 5.63 2.49
N ARG A 117 11.33 6.73 2.04
CA ARG A 117 10.20 7.32 2.74
C ARG A 117 8.92 6.66 2.26
N VAL A 118 8.09 6.25 3.21
CA VAL A 118 6.87 5.50 2.95
C VAL A 118 5.68 6.08 3.70
N TRP A 119 4.50 5.95 3.10
CA TRP A 119 3.21 6.19 3.71
C TRP A 119 2.73 4.92 4.41
N MET A 120 2.34 5.06 5.68
CA MET A 120 1.69 4.01 6.46
C MET A 120 0.17 4.20 6.46
N ASP A 121 -0.59 3.11 6.63
CA ASP A 121 -2.05 3.22 6.77
C ASP A 121 -2.42 3.91 8.10
N THR A 122 -3.15 5.02 7.99
CA THR A 122 -3.55 5.87 9.12
C THR A 122 -4.57 5.21 10.04
N ASN A 123 -5.49 4.40 9.49
CA ASN A 123 -6.49 3.68 10.29
C ASN A 123 -5.82 2.57 11.09
N GLN A 124 -4.89 1.86 10.46
CA GLN A 124 -4.12 0.81 11.09
C GLN A 124 -3.22 1.38 12.18
N TYR A 125 -2.55 2.50 11.91
CA TYR A 125 -1.75 3.23 12.91
C TYR A 125 -2.58 3.61 14.13
N GLN A 126 -3.76 4.20 13.93
CA GLN A 126 -4.64 4.56 15.04
C GLN A 126 -5.04 3.33 15.88
N ARG A 127 -5.35 2.21 15.24
CA ARG A 127 -5.71 0.95 15.93
C ARG A 127 -4.54 0.38 16.71
N ASP A 128 -3.34 0.42 16.15
CA ASP A 128 -2.13 -0.08 16.79
C ASP A 128 -1.76 0.80 17.98
N MET A 129 -1.80 2.13 17.85
CA MET A 129 -1.58 3.04 18.98
C MET A 129 -2.63 2.87 20.09
N ALA A 130 -3.89 2.62 19.75
CA ALA A 130 -4.92 2.31 20.73
C ALA A 130 -4.67 1.01 21.51
N ARG A 131 -3.94 0.05 20.93
CA ARG A 131 -3.49 -1.17 21.62
C ARG A 131 -2.29 -0.90 22.51
N VAL A 132 -1.34 -0.09 22.04
CA VAL A 132 -0.18 0.34 22.85
C VAL A 132 -0.63 1.05 24.12
N VAL A 133 -1.64 1.93 24.04
CA VAL A 133 -2.24 2.59 25.23
C VAL A 133 -2.85 1.58 26.22
N LYS A 134 -3.28 0.41 25.75
CA LYS A 134 -3.78 -0.69 26.61
C LYS A 134 -2.66 -1.56 27.17
N GLY A 135 -1.40 -1.26 26.87
CA GLY A 135 -0.23 -1.99 27.35
C GLY A 135 0.29 -3.08 26.41
N GLU A 136 -0.19 -3.15 25.17
CA GLU A 136 0.45 -3.98 24.14
C GLU A 136 1.76 -3.35 23.64
N GLU A 137 2.62 -4.15 22.99
CA GLU A 137 3.89 -3.65 22.46
C GLU A 137 3.71 -2.74 21.25
N ASP A 138 4.62 -1.78 21.08
CA ASP A 138 4.64 -0.93 19.89
C ASP A 138 5.20 -1.69 18.68
N VAL A 139 4.31 -2.05 17.77
CA VAL A 139 4.63 -2.79 16.54
C VAL A 139 5.66 -2.02 15.69
N TYR A 140 5.63 -0.69 15.70
CA TYR A 140 6.47 0.14 14.84
C TYR A 140 7.95 0.13 15.22
N GLU A 141 8.30 -0.34 16.42
CA GLU A 141 9.70 -0.49 16.85
C GLU A 141 10.24 -1.90 16.58
N THR A 142 9.41 -2.83 16.09
CA THR A 142 9.77 -4.26 16.00
C THR A 142 10.12 -4.73 14.58
N PHE A 143 9.86 -3.92 13.55
CA PHE A 143 10.04 -4.35 12.17
C PHE A 143 11.49 -4.66 11.83
N ASN A 144 11.71 -5.80 11.16
CA ASN A 144 13.05 -6.25 10.79
C ASN A 144 13.16 -6.78 9.35
N VAL A 145 12.04 -6.93 8.62
CA VAL A 145 12.04 -7.39 7.23
C VAL A 145 11.17 -6.50 6.36
N LEU A 146 11.72 -6.05 5.24
CA LEU A 146 11.00 -5.35 4.17
C LEU A 146 10.79 -6.31 3.00
N VAL A 147 9.55 -6.44 2.54
CA VAL A 147 9.16 -7.29 1.41
C VAL A 147 8.57 -6.42 0.31
N LYS A 148 9.11 -6.56 -0.90
CA LYS A 148 8.55 -5.98 -2.12
C LYS A 148 7.83 -7.05 -2.93
N ARG A 149 6.80 -6.65 -3.68
CA ARG A 149 6.11 -7.49 -4.68
C ARG A 149 6.48 -7.05 -6.10
N LYS A 150 6.18 -7.90 -7.08
CA LYS A 150 6.32 -7.54 -8.50
C LYS A 150 5.30 -6.44 -8.84
N PRO A 151 5.71 -5.33 -9.49
CA PRO A 151 4.81 -4.20 -9.76
C PRO A 151 3.52 -4.58 -10.50
N LYS A 152 3.61 -5.49 -11.48
CA LYS A 152 2.45 -5.94 -12.28
C LYS A 152 1.33 -6.60 -11.47
N GLU A 153 1.64 -7.15 -10.31
CA GLU A 153 0.69 -7.86 -9.43
C GLU A 153 0.28 -7.02 -8.22
N ASN A 154 0.71 -5.75 -8.15
CA ASN A 154 0.70 -4.95 -6.94
C ASN A 154 -0.23 -3.73 -6.99
N ASN A 155 -1.33 -3.82 -7.74
CA ASN A 155 -2.26 -2.71 -7.94
C ASN A 155 -3.47 -2.70 -6.99
N PHE A 156 -3.53 -3.62 -6.03
CA PHE A 156 -4.71 -3.83 -5.20
C PHE A 156 -5.09 -2.60 -4.36
N LYS A 157 -4.10 -1.87 -3.84
CA LYS A 157 -4.34 -0.67 -3.01
C LYS A 157 -5.04 0.43 -3.81
N ALA A 158 -4.48 0.79 -4.97
CA ALA A 158 -5.03 1.82 -5.84
C ALA A 158 -6.47 1.51 -6.28
N VAL A 159 -6.77 0.24 -6.57
CA VAL A 159 -8.13 -0.21 -6.91
C VAL A 159 -9.08 -0.06 -5.72
N LEU A 160 -8.68 -0.50 -4.53
CA LEU A 160 -9.50 -0.38 -3.31
C LEU A 160 -9.74 1.10 -2.93
N GLU A 161 -8.74 1.94 -3.08
CA GLU A 161 -8.85 3.38 -2.85
C GLU A 161 -9.83 4.02 -3.84
N THR A 162 -9.78 3.62 -5.10
CA THR A 162 -10.74 4.07 -6.13
C THR A 162 -12.17 3.62 -5.81
N ILE A 163 -12.37 2.35 -5.40
CA ILE A 163 -13.69 1.85 -5.00
C ILE A 163 -14.22 2.65 -3.80
N ARG A 164 -13.37 2.89 -2.80
CA ARG A 164 -13.75 3.72 -1.65
C ARG A 164 -14.09 5.14 -2.07
N ALA A 165 -13.33 5.75 -2.97
CA ALA A 165 -13.63 7.08 -3.48
C ALA A 165 -15.00 7.12 -4.19
N LEU A 166 -15.30 6.12 -5.01
CA LEU A 166 -16.59 5.98 -5.69
C LEU A 166 -17.76 5.81 -4.71
N MET A 167 -17.58 5.12 -3.59
CA MET A 167 -18.61 4.99 -2.56
C MET A 167 -18.89 6.29 -1.80
N ASN A 168 -17.91 7.19 -1.70
CA ASN A 168 -18.07 8.48 -1.00
C ASN A 168 -18.47 9.61 -1.95
N ALA A 169 -18.29 9.42 -3.26
CA ALA A 169 -18.81 10.33 -4.27
C ALA A 169 -20.29 10.03 -4.55
N GLU A 170 -21.02 11.04 -5.00
CA GLU A 170 -22.32 10.80 -5.62
C GLU A 170 -22.08 10.04 -6.93
N CYS A 171 -22.31 8.74 -6.90
CA CYS A 171 -22.14 7.88 -8.07
C CYS A 171 -23.28 8.16 -9.05
N VAL A 172 -23.09 9.14 -9.93
CA VAL A 172 -24.05 9.49 -10.99
C VAL A 172 -23.87 8.49 -12.14
N VAL A 173 -24.41 7.29 -11.94
CA VAL A 173 -24.63 6.35 -13.05
C VAL A 173 -25.81 6.89 -13.85
N PRO A 174 -25.72 7.01 -15.19
CA PRO A 174 -26.86 7.44 -15.99
C PRO A 174 -28.10 6.55 -15.72
N ASP A 175 -29.27 7.15 -15.56
CA ASP A 175 -30.51 6.44 -15.18
C ASP A 175 -30.82 5.26 -16.09
N TRP A 176 -30.53 5.38 -17.38
CA TRP A 176 -30.75 4.33 -18.38
C TRP A 176 -29.84 3.11 -18.23
N LEU A 177 -28.73 3.24 -17.50
CA LEU A 177 -27.79 2.18 -17.22
C LEU A 177 -27.94 1.64 -15.80
N HIS A 178 -28.50 2.42 -14.87
CA HIS A 178 -28.57 2.08 -13.45
C HIS A 178 -29.22 0.71 -13.20
N ASP A 179 -30.44 0.52 -13.72
CA ASP A 179 -31.19 -0.73 -13.52
C ASP A 179 -30.52 -1.93 -14.20
N THR A 180 -30.06 -1.74 -15.44
CA THR A 180 -29.35 -2.80 -16.19
C THR A 180 -28.03 -3.18 -15.53
N PHE A 181 -27.29 -2.22 -14.98
CA PHE A 181 -26.02 -2.44 -14.29
C PHE A 181 -26.19 -3.18 -12.96
N LEU A 182 -27.27 -2.88 -12.22
CA LEU A 182 -27.63 -3.59 -10.99
C LEU A 182 -28.26 -4.97 -11.26
N GLY A 183 -28.59 -5.28 -12.52
CA GLY A 183 -29.16 -6.56 -12.94
C GLY A 183 -30.69 -6.63 -12.78
N TYR A 184 -31.36 -5.50 -12.63
CA TYR A 184 -32.82 -5.39 -12.64
C TYR A 184 -33.35 -5.02 -14.04
N GLY A 185 -34.64 -5.25 -14.27
CA GLY A 185 -35.32 -4.81 -15.49
C GLY A 185 -35.01 -5.62 -16.75
N ASP A 186 -35.29 -5.02 -17.91
CA ASP A 186 -35.04 -5.63 -19.23
C ASP A 186 -33.58 -5.38 -19.66
N PRO A 187 -32.76 -6.42 -19.92
CA PRO A 187 -31.39 -6.27 -20.40
C PRO A 187 -31.25 -5.49 -21.71
N SER A 188 -32.33 -5.42 -22.51
CA SER A 188 -32.36 -4.70 -23.77
C SER A 188 -32.78 -3.22 -23.64
N ALA A 189 -33.10 -2.74 -22.44
CA ALA A 189 -33.51 -1.36 -22.19
C ALA A 189 -32.39 -0.34 -22.54
N ALA A 190 -31.14 -0.70 -22.31
CA ALA A 190 -29.96 0.09 -22.67
C ALA A 190 -29.51 -0.07 -24.14
N SER A 191 -30.28 -0.78 -24.99
CA SER A 191 -29.97 -0.91 -26.42
C SER A 191 -30.27 0.38 -27.18
N TYR A 192 -29.38 0.75 -28.11
CA TYR A 192 -29.45 2.01 -28.87
C TYR A 192 -30.81 2.19 -29.58
N THR A 193 -31.40 1.11 -30.10
CA THR A 193 -32.69 1.14 -30.82
C THR A 193 -33.86 1.51 -29.90
N ARG A 194 -33.82 1.10 -28.62
CA ARG A 194 -34.89 1.36 -27.64
C ARG A 194 -34.71 2.68 -26.90
N TYR A 195 -33.46 3.08 -26.68
CA TYR A 195 -33.14 4.34 -26.03
C TYR A 195 -33.63 5.57 -26.83
N ILE A 196 -33.46 5.55 -28.16
CA ILE A 196 -33.92 6.63 -29.06
C ILE A 196 -35.45 6.75 -29.06
N LEU A 197 -36.18 5.63 -28.99
CA LEU A 197 -37.64 5.62 -28.92
C LEU A 197 -38.16 6.24 -27.61
N HIS A 198 -37.49 5.98 -26.49
CA HIS A 198 -37.87 6.54 -25.18
C HIS A 198 -37.62 8.05 -25.09
N MET A 199 -36.50 8.56 -25.62
CA MET A 199 -36.21 10.01 -25.69
C MET A 199 -37.15 10.77 -26.66
N CYS A 200 -37.54 10.16 -27.78
CA CYS A 200 -38.52 10.74 -28.70
C CYS A 200 -39.93 10.85 -28.09
N TRP A 201 -40.29 9.95 -27.18
CA TRP A 201 -41.57 10.01 -26.46
C TRP A 201 -41.55 10.99 -25.28
N THR A 202 -40.44 11.11 -24.55
CA THR A 202 -40.31 12.04 -23.41
C THR A 202 -40.13 13.51 -23.83
N ARG A 203 -39.70 13.80 -25.06
CA ARG A 203 -39.62 15.17 -25.62
C ARG A 203 -40.90 15.66 -26.32
N ARG A 204 -42.00 14.91 -26.23
CA ARG A 204 -43.29 15.27 -26.87
C ARG A 204 -44.31 15.96 -25.94
N PHE A 205 -43.89 16.43 -24.77
CA PHE A 205 -44.65 17.34 -23.91
C PHE A 205 -43.77 18.47 -23.42
#